data_AF-A0AAD9KA90-F1
#
_entry.id   AF-A0AAD9KA90-F1
#
_cell.length_a   1.000
_cell.length_b   1.000
_cell.length_c   1.000
_cell.angle_alpha   90.00
_cell.angle_beta   90.00
_cell.angle_gamma   90.00
#
_symmetry.space_group_name_H-M   'P 1'
#
loop_
_entity.id
_entity.type
_entity.pdbx_description
1 polymer ?
#
loop_
_entity_poly.entity_id
_entity_poly.type
_entity_poly.pdbx_seq_one_letter_code
_entity_poly.pdbx_strand_id
1 'polypeptide(L)'
;MPRPVSDRIMTMRLPLSKDNFATIISVYDKHPTMTNPDENKEAFYQQLASVLSGISRTDKLLLIGDFNARIGRENDKWPLVMGKHGIGKCNSNGELLLALCSEFELIVTNTMSSRRMTARRPGCILVPDTGI
;
A
#
# COMPACT_ATOMS: atom_id res chain seq x y z
N MET A 1 -0.81 -20.96 2.37
CA MET A 1 0.61 -20.82 2.75
C MET A 1 1.18 -19.56 2.11
N PRO A 2 2.01 -18.78 2.83
CA PRO A 2 2.68 -17.60 2.27
C PRO A 2 3.56 -17.98 1.06
N ARG A 3 3.63 -17.09 0.08
CA ARG A 3 4.41 -17.23 -1.15
C ARG A 3 5.33 -16.02 -1.28
N PRO A 4 6.66 -16.20 -1.25
CA PRO A 4 7.59 -15.12 -1.53
C PRO A 4 7.49 -14.75 -3.02
N VAL A 5 7.41 -13.45 -3.31
CA VAL A 5 7.50 -12.90 -4.68
C VAL A 5 8.89 -12.32 -4.91
N SER A 6 9.43 -11.63 -3.91
CA SER A 6 10.81 -11.14 -3.87
C SER A 6 11.26 -11.01 -2.42
N ASP A 7 12.52 -10.61 -2.20
CA ASP A 7 13.06 -10.34 -0.85
C ASP A 7 12.24 -9.28 -0.08
N ARG A 8 11.46 -8.45 -0.78
CA ARG A 8 10.69 -7.34 -0.23
C ARG A 8 9.18 -7.54 -0.28
N ILE A 9 8.69 -8.55 -0.99
CA ILE A 9 7.26 -8.76 -1.23
C ILE A 9 6.91 -10.22 -0.94
N MET A 10 6.00 -10.42 0.00
CA MET A 10 5.40 -11.71 0.31
C MET A 10 3.89 -11.62 0.15
N THR A 11 3.28 -12.67 -0.41
CA THR A 11 1.83 -12.74 -0.59
C THR A 11 1.26 -13.94 0.15
N MET A 12 0.03 -13.83 0.65
CA MET A 12 -0.68 -14.95 1.24
C MET A 12 -2.16 -14.83 0.92
N ARG A 13 -2.71 -15.84 0.25
CA ARG A 13 -4.14 -15.97 0.00
C ARG A 13 -4.76 -16.92 1.00
N LEU A 14 -5.78 -16.45 1.71
CA LEU A 14 -6.51 -17.17 2.75
C LEU A 14 -7.97 -17.35 2.31
N PRO A 15 -8.53 -18.57 2.38
CA PRO A 15 -9.96 -18.76 2.20
C PRO A 15 -10.71 -18.11 3.38
N LEU A 16 -11.83 -17.46 3.07
CA LEU A 16 -12.81 -16.95 4.02
C LEU A 16 -14.06 -17.84 3.95
N SER A 17 -15.26 -17.27 4.05
CA SER A 17 -16.53 -17.99 3.90
C SER A 17 -17.10 -17.85 2.49
N LYS A 18 -17.84 -18.87 2.02
CA LYS A 18 -18.61 -18.86 0.76
C LYS A 18 -17.77 -18.44 -0.46
N ASP A 19 -16.71 -19.18 -0.76
CA ASP A 19 -15.78 -18.94 -1.89
C ASP A 19 -15.14 -17.54 -1.94
N ASN A 20 -15.17 -16.80 -0.83
CA ASN A 20 -14.42 -15.56 -0.70
C ASN A 20 -13.01 -15.85 -0.21
N PHE A 21 -12.07 -15.00 -0.62
CA PHE A 21 -10.68 -15.07 -0.18
C PHE A 21 -10.22 -13.70 0.30
N ALA A 22 -9.27 -13.70 1.22
CA ALA A 22 -8.45 -12.54 1.55
C ALA A 22 -7.05 -12.76 1.02
N THR A 23 -6.53 -11.81 0.25
CA THR A 23 -5.13 -11.76 -0.12
C THR A 23 -4.42 -10.71 0.72
N ILE A 24 -3.41 -11.15 1.46
CA ILE A 24 -2.52 -10.31 2.25
C ILE A 24 -1.22 -10.16 1.46
N ILE A 25 -0.77 -8.94 1.25
CA ILE A 25 0.55 -8.62 0.72
C ILE A 25 1.32 -7.97 1.85
N SER A 26 2.44 -8.57 2.23
CA SER A 26 3.41 -7.98 3.13
C SER A 26 4.55 -7.38 2.33
N VAL A 27 4.87 -6.13 2.61
CA VAL A 27 6.00 -5.44 2.01
C VAL A 27 7.00 -4.97 3.06
N TYR A 28 8.25 -4.83 2.66
CA TYR A 28 9.23 -4.06 3.40
C TYR A 28 10.16 -3.36 2.41
N ASP A 29 10.14 -2.04 2.42
CA ASP A 29 11.07 -1.25 1.62
C ASP A 29 12.43 -1.18 2.32
N LYS A 30 13.48 -1.60 1.60
CA LYS A 30 14.87 -1.47 2.05
C LYS A 30 15.40 -0.15 1.50
N HIS A 31 16.07 0.63 2.35
CA HIS A 31 16.75 1.84 1.92
C HIS A 31 17.67 1.51 0.73
N PRO A 32 17.62 2.25 -0.38
CA PRO A 32 18.46 1.92 -1.51
C PRO A 32 19.94 2.00 -1.11
N THR A 33 20.71 1.01 -1.51
CA THR A 33 22.18 1.09 -1.44
C THR A 33 22.66 2.28 -2.27
N MET A 34 23.67 3.00 -1.79
CA MET A 34 24.11 4.31 -2.29
C MET A 34 24.40 4.41 -3.80
N THR A 35 24.48 3.28 -4.50
CA THR A 35 24.85 3.18 -5.90
C THR A 35 23.72 3.46 -6.91
N ASN A 36 22.44 3.24 -6.57
CA ASN A 36 21.33 3.71 -7.43
C ASN A 36 19.97 3.78 -6.68
N PRO A 37 19.64 4.90 -6.04
CA PRO A 37 18.50 4.96 -5.15
C PRO A 37 17.14 5.06 -5.81
N ASP A 38 17.05 5.65 -7.00
CA ASP A 38 15.76 5.92 -7.65
C ASP A 38 15.32 4.77 -8.58
N GLU A 39 16.25 4.12 -9.31
CA GLU A 39 15.95 2.89 -10.07
C GLU A 39 15.42 1.76 -9.16
N ASN A 40 15.96 1.65 -7.94
CA ASN A 40 15.55 0.62 -6.98
C ASN A 40 14.13 0.85 -6.42
N LYS A 41 13.64 2.09 -6.40
CA LYS A 41 12.29 2.42 -5.91
C LYS A 41 11.25 2.18 -6.99
N GLU A 42 11.49 2.71 -8.18
CA GLU A 42 10.56 2.55 -9.31
C GLU A 42 10.35 1.07 -9.63
N ALA A 43 11.42 0.27 -9.68
CA ALA A 43 11.34 -1.17 -9.88
C ALA A 43 10.53 -1.88 -8.78
N PHE A 44 10.64 -1.43 -7.53
CA PHE A 44 9.86 -1.98 -6.41
C PHE A 44 8.36 -1.67 -6.57
N TYR A 45 7.98 -0.42 -6.87
CA TYR A 45 6.57 -0.05 -7.06
C TYR A 45 5.97 -0.71 -8.30
N GLN A 46 6.74 -0.87 -9.39
CA GLN A 46 6.32 -1.62 -10.58
C GLN A 46 6.11 -3.11 -10.28
N GLN A 47 7.01 -3.74 -9.50
CA GLN A 47 6.83 -5.12 -9.06
C GLN A 47 5.57 -5.27 -8.19
N LEU A 48 5.35 -4.34 -7.27
CA LEU A 48 4.16 -4.33 -6.43
C LEU A 48 2.86 -4.14 -7.25
N ALA A 49 2.87 -3.25 -8.23
CA ALA A 49 1.74 -3.05 -9.16
C ALA A 49 1.41 -4.32 -9.97
N SER A 50 2.44 -5.06 -10.40
CA SER A 50 2.28 -6.35 -11.07
C SER A 50 1.61 -7.39 -10.16
N VAL A 51 2.04 -7.46 -8.88
CA VAL A 51 1.41 -8.33 -7.88
C VAL A 51 -0.05 -7.96 -7.66
N LEU A 52 -0.34 -6.66 -7.48
CA LEU A 52 -1.70 -6.16 -7.26
C LEU A 52 -2.62 -6.44 -8.46
N SER A 53 -2.10 -6.34 -9.68
CA SER A 53 -2.84 -6.65 -10.92
C SER A 53 -3.23 -8.12 -11.04
N GLY A 54 -2.42 -9.03 -10.49
CA GLY A 54 -2.69 -10.47 -10.48
C GLY A 54 -3.75 -10.93 -9.47
N ILE A 55 -4.17 -10.05 -8.56
CA ILE A 55 -5.13 -10.40 -7.50
C ILE A 55 -6.57 -10.24 -8.01
N SER A 56 -7.40 -11.26 -7.75
CA SER A 56 -8.81 -11.24 -8.12
C SER A 56 -9.53 -10.00 -7.57
N ARG A 57 -10.46 -9.44 -8.36
CA ARG A 57 -11.31 -8.32 -7.92
C ARG A 57 -12.29 -8.70 -6.81
N THR A 58 -12.59 -9.98 -6.68
CA THR A 58 -13.48 -10.52 -5.64
C THR A 58 -12.77 -10.75 -4.30
N ASP A 59 -11.45 -10.89 -4.31
CA ASP A 59 -10.66 -11.07 -3.10
C ASP A 59 -10.65 -9.78 -2.27
N LYS A 60 -10.76 -9.92 -0.95
CA LYS A 60 -10.46 -8.84 -0.01
C LYS A 60 -8.94 -8.63 -0.01
N LEU A 61 -8.48 -7.40 -0.13
CA LEU A 61 -7.05 -7.11 -0.25
C LEU A 61 -6.53 -6.39 1.00
N LEU A 62 -5.47 -6.90 1.61
CA LEU A 62 -4.77 -6.24 2.69
C LEU A 62 -3.33 -6.03 2.28
N LEU A 63 -2.93 -4.77 2.12
CA LEU A 63 -1.53 -4.41 1.85
C LEU A 63 -0.94 -3.86 3.16
N ILE A 64 0.02 -4.59 3.72
CA ILE A 64 0.66 -4.27 5.00
C ILE A 64 2.16 -4.15 4.81
N GLY A 65 2.78 -3.32 5.64
CA GLY A 65 4.23 -3.27 5.73
C GLY A 65 4.79 -1.86 5.64
N ASP A 66 6.11 -1.77 5.74
CA ASP A 66 6.82 -0.49 5.78
C ASP A 66 7.21 -0.06 4.36
N PHE A 67 6.63 1.06 3.92
CA PHE A 67 6.93 1.69 2.64
C PHE A 67 7.95 2.82 2.75
N ASN A 68 8.38 3.15 3.98
CA ASN A 68 9.16 4.34 4.29
C ASN A 68 8.58 5.62 3.62
N ALA A 69 7.25 5.67 3.56
CA ALA A 69 6.48 6.65 2.82
C ALA A 69 5.88 7.66 3.79
N ARG A 70 6.24 8.94 3.60
CA ARG A 70 5.63 10.05 4.32
C ARG A 70 4.62 10.69 3.39
N ILE A 71 3.36 10.59 3.74
CA ILE A 71 2.24 10.98 2.88
C ILE A 71 1.87 12.47 3.08
N GLY A 72 2.22 13.04 4.24
CA GLY A 72 2.04 14.47 4.53
C GLY A 72 0.58 14.93 4.57
N ARG A 73 0.34 16.26 4.64
CA ARG A 73 -1.00 16.88 4.77
C ARG A 73 -1.74 17.17 3.45
N GLU A 74 -1.25 16.68 2.31
CA GLU A 74 -1.73 17.06 0.98
C GLU A 74 -3.04 16.37 0.57
N ASN A 75 -4.04 16.39 1.46
CA ASN A 75 -5.34 15.74 1.26
C ASN A 75 -6.10 16.28 0.05
N ASP A 76 -5.93 17.56 -0.29
CA ASP A 76 -6.61 18.20 -1.42
C ASP A 76 -6.22 17.57 -2.76
N LYS A 77 -5.02 17.00 -2.87
CA LYS A 77 -4.55 16.31 -4.08
C LYS A 77 -5.07 14.87 -4.19
N TRP A 78 -5.39 14.22 -3.06
CA TRP A 78 -5.74 12.80 -3.01
C TRP A 78 -6.98 12.51 -2.13
N PRO A 79 -8.14 13.11 -2.42
CA PRO A 79 -9.31 13.10 -1.53
C PRO A 79 -9.94 11.71 -1.34
N LEU A 80 -9.69 10.77 -2.26
CA LEU A 80 -10.24 9.41 -2.23
C LEU A 80 -9.33 8.39 -1.53
N VAL A 81 -8.04 8.73 -1.38
CA VAL A 81 -6.99 7.82 -0.89
C VAL A 81 -6.55 8.19 0.52
N MET A 82 -6.56 9.50 0.83
CA MET A 82 -5.92 10.07 2.01
C MET A 82 -6.94 10.66 3.00
N GLY A 83 -6.67 10.48 4.29
CA GLY A 83 -7.51 10.95 5.38
C GLY A 83 -7.00 12.26 5.97
N LYS A 84 -7.87 12.97 6.71
CA LYS A 84 -7.60 14.33 7.21
C LYS A 84 -6.35 14.48 8.10
N HIS A 85 -5.73 13.39 8.55
CA HIS A 85 -4.72 13.39 9.62
C HIS A 85 -3.28 13.09 9.17
N GLY A 86 -2.92 13.49 7.95
CA GLY A 86 -1.51 13.48 7.54
C GLY A 86 -0.62 14.38 8.41
N ILE A 87 0.65 13.98 8.59
CA ILE A 87 1.66 14.76 9.33
C ILE A 87 2.87 15.02 8.42
N GLY A 88 3.33 16.27 8.38
CA GLY A 88 4.52 16.67 7.63
C GLY A 88 4.31 16.88 6.12
N LYS A 89 5.42 16.92 5.38
CA LYS A 89 5.45 17.04 3.91
C LYS A 89 5.52 15.65 3.27
N CYS A 90 4.84 15.49 2.13
CA CYS A 90 4.94 14.27 1.34
C CYS A 90 6.38 14.07 0.84
N ASN A 91 6.94 12.87 0.98
CA ASN A 91 8.22 12.50 0.36
C ASN A 91 7.97 11.75 -0.96
N SER A 92 9.00 11.52 -1.77
CA SER A 92 8.85 10.84 -3.07
C SER A 92 8.25 9.44 -2.95
N ASN A 93 8.57 8.70 -1.88
CA ASN A 93 7.93 7.41 -1.57
C ASN A 93 6.43 7.57 -1.27
N GLY A 94 6.03 8.63 -0.58
CA GLY A 94 4.64 8.97 -0.30
C GLY A 94 3.86 9.27 -1.58
N GLU A 95 4.45 10.00 -2.53
CA GLU A 95 3.82 10.29 -3.82
C GLU A 95 3.60 9.02 -4.64
N LEU A 96 4.62 8.16 -4.73
CA LEU A 96 4.52 6.86 -5.41
C LEU A 96 3.48 5.94 -4.78
N LEU A 97 3.45 5.88 -3.44
CA LEU A 97 2.45 5.11 -2.72
C LEU A 97 1.05 5.63 -3.01
N LEU A 98 0.83 6.95 -2.94
CA LEU A 98 -0.48 7.56 -3.23
C LEU A 98 -0.94 7.31 -4.67
N ALA A 99 -0.03 7.40 -5.65
CA ALA A 99 -0.31 7.09 -7.04
C ALA A 99 -0.75 5.63 -7.22
N LEU A 100 0.00 4.68 -6.63
CA LEU A 100 -0.35 3.26 -6.63
C LEU A 100 -1.71 3.02 -5.96
N CYS A 101 -1.96 3.66 -4.82
CA CYS A 101 -3.25 3.53 -4.13
C CYS A 101 -4.40 4.04 -5.00
N SER A 102 -4.21 5.16 -5.69
CA SER A 102 -5.22 5.73 -6.59
C SER A 102 -5.50 4.81 -7.78
N GLU A 103 -4.46 4.19 -8.34
CA GLU A 103 -4.59 3.27 -9.48
C GLU A 103 -5.36 2.00 -9.10
N PHE A 104 -5.08 1.43 -7.93
CA PHE A 104 -5.71 0.18 -7.47
C PHE A 104 -6.94 0.40 -6.56
N GLU A 105 -7.43 1.65 -6.47
CA GLU A 105 -8.58 2.06 -5.64
C GLU A 105 -8.44 1.66 -4.16
N LEU A 106 -7.23 1.75 -3.61
CA LEU A 106 -6.88 1.42 -2.24
C LEU A 106 -6.96 2.64 -1.33
N ILE A 107 -7.29 2.41 -0.06
CA ILE A 107 -7.35 3.46 0.96
C ILE A 107 -6.21 3.28 1.96
N VAL A 108 -5.50 4.37 2.24
CA VAL A 108 -4.50 4.42 3.31
C VAL A 108 -5.21 4.62 4.64
N THR A 109 -5.18 3.60 5.49
CA THR A 109 -5.96 3.61 6.74
C THR A 109 -5.26 4.33 7.89
N ASN A 110 -3.94 4.50 7.87
CA ASN A 110 -3.20 5.18 8.94
C ASN A 110 -3.55 6.68 9.08
N THR A 111 -4.03 7.33 8.00
CA THR A 111 -4.42 8.76 8.02
C THR A 111 -5.91 8.98 8.32
N MET A 112 -6.68 7.90 8.55
CA MET A 112 -8.15 7.93 8.69
C MET A 112 -8.57 7.83 10.16
N SER A 113 -9.19 8.88 10.70
CA SER A 113 -9.87 8.81 12.01
C SER A 113 -11.34 8.44 11.86
N SER A 114 -11.73 7.33 12.47
CA SER A 114 -13.09 6.89 12.84
C SER A 114 -14.26 7.36 11.94
N ARG A 115 -14.23 7.00 10.64
CA ARG A 115 -15.43 7.06 9.78
C ARG A 115 -15.53 5.82 8.90
N ARG A 116 -16.78 5.47 8.55
CA ARG A 116 -17.17 4.35 7.67
C ARG A 116 -16.28 4.31 6.43
N MET A 117 -15.47 3.26 6.31
CA MET A 117 -14.67 3.00 5.12
C MET A 117 -15.59 2.59 3.96
N THR A 118 -15.65 3.41 2.92
CA THR A 118 -16.24 3.06 1.62
C THR A 118 -15.15 3.05 0.57
N ALA A 119 -14.40 1.95 0.50
CA ALA A 119 -13.52 1.68 -0.62
C ALA A 119 -14.32 1.02 -1.75
N ARG A 120 -14.06 1.42 -3.01
CA ARG A 120 -14.70 0.80 -4.19
C ARG A 120 -14.32 -0.67 -4.33
N ARG A 121 -13.09 -1.00 -3.94
CA ARG A 121 -12.61 -2.35 -3.72
C ARG A 121 -12.34 -2.49 -2.22
N PRO A 122 -12.90 -3.49 -1.51
CA PRO A 122 -12.67 -3.66 -0.08
C PRO A 122 -11.22 -4.10 0.13
N GLY A 123 -10.34 -3.12 0.31
CA GLY A 123 -8.98 -3.33 0.73
C GLY A 123 -8.44 -2.15 1.53
N CYS A 124 -7.66 -2.47 2.54
CA CYS A 124 -7.03 -1.49 3.42
C CYS A 124 -5.51 -1.58 3.28
N ILE A 125 -4.87 -0.41 3.27
CA ILE A 125 -3.42 -0.32 3.41
C ILE A 125 -3.14 0.05 4.85
N LEU A 126 -2.44 -0.82 5.56
CA LEU A 126 -1.87 -0.54 6.87
C LEU A 126 -0.39 -0.22 6.69
N VAL A 127 -0.08 1.08 6.63
CA VAL A 127 1.29 1.57 6.76
C VAL A 127 1.55 1.70 8.27
N PRO A 128 2.53 1.00 8.85
CA PRO A 128 2.89 1.22 10.25
C PRO A 128 3.36 2.67 10.39
N ASP A 129 2.85 3.35 11.41
CA ASP A 129 3.15 4.75 11.68
C ASP A 129 4.63 4.87 12.06
N THR A 130 5.49 5.23 11.11
CA THR A 130 6.88 5.58 11.39
C THR A 130 6.92 7.03 11.88
N GLY A 131 6.37 7.22 13.07
CA GLY A 131 6.48 8.47 13.81
C GLY A 131 7.91 8.67 14.29
N ILE A 132 8.76 9.24 13.43
CA ILE A 132 9.98 9.99 13.78
C ILE A 132 10.14 11.16 12.79
#